data_AF-Q5C3T2-F1
#
_entry.id   AF-Q5C3T2-F1
#
_cell.length_a   1.000
_cell.length_b   1.000
_cell.length_c   1.000
_cell.angle_alpha   90.00
_cell.angle_beta   90.00
_cell.angle_gamma   90.00
#
_symmetry.space_group_name_H-M   'P 1'
#
loop_
_entity.id
_entity.type
_entity.pdbx_description
1 polymer ?
#
loop_
_entity_poly.entity_id
_entity_poly.type
_entity_poly.pdbx_seq_one_letter_code
_entity_poly.pdbx_strand_id
1 'polypeptide(L)'
;AVEKSINFLSLYTSSSHLMNLTREVDFGPIRGRGLVAAQSINTEDILFTEDPLICCQFSWNKLYGYKACDHCLRPLESSEENVRRLTNNPTFTLPYSEASFQCNQIVQCPTCLTNYCSQNCLDSAALTYHSVMCMGLIESENENPLKKLDIIWRQFHYPPESGTIFLLVRIAAACLSACIMASSPSLHIVEALKQFISSTSAPTN
;
A
#
# COMPACT_ATOMS: atom_id res chain seq x y z
N ALA A 1 -32.46 -18.10 -12.13
CA ALA A 1 -32.58 -17.24 -13.31
C ALA A 1 -32.71 -15.79 -12.87
N VAL A 2 -31.58 -15.07 -12.82
CA VAL A 2 -31.47 -13.63 -13.14
C VAL A 2 -30.02 -13.46 -13.61
N GLU A 3 -29.84 -13.43 -14.93
CA GLU A 3 -28.62 -12.99 -15.60
C GLU A 3 -28.36 -11.52 -15.28
N LYS A 4 -27.13 -11.19 -14.87
CA LYS A 4 -26.58 -9.85 -15.05
C LYS A 4 -25.16 -9.98 -15.59
N SER A 5 -25.08 -10.14 -16.91
CA SER A 5 -23.88 -9.95 -17.71
C SER A 5 -23.45 -8.50 -17.58
N ILE A 6 -22.31 -8.24 -16.93
CA ILE A 6 -21.69 -6.92 -16.90
C ILE A 6 -20.97 -6.74 -18.25
N ASN A 7 -21.61 -6.04 -19.18
CA ASN A 7 -21.00 -5.64 -20.45
C ASN A 7 -19.96 -4.55 -20.21
N PHE A 8 -18.68 -4.86 -20.39
CA PHE A 8 -17.66 -3.84 -20.62
C PHE A 8 -17.78 -3.36 -22.08
N LEU A 9 -18.35 -2.17 -22.26
CA LEU A 9 -18.32 -1.42 -23.52
C LEU A 9 -16.88 -0.97 -23.80
N SER A 10 -16.20 -1.63 -24.74
CA SER A 10 -15.04 -1.06 -25.41
C SER A 10 -15.54 -0.05 -26.45
N LEU A 11 -15.18 1.21 -26.26
CA LEU A 11 -15.49 2.32 -27.15
C LEU A 11 -14.59 2.26 -28.41
N TYR A 12 -15.26 2.24 -29.57
CA TYR A 12 -14.78 2.50 -30.95
C TYR A 12 -13.70 1.58 -31.55
N THR A 13 -14.12 0.73 -32.48
CA THR A 13 -13.75 0.83 -33.92
C THR A 13 -14.70 -0.03 -34.77
N SER A 14 -15.23 0.55 -35.84
CA SER A 14 -16.13 -0.11 -36.78
C SER A 14 -15.40 -1.16 -37.60
N SER A 15 -15.62 -2.44 -37.31
CA SER A 15 -15.46 -3.50 -38.31
C SER A 15 -16.25 -4.75 -37.90
N SER A 16 -17.02 -5.27 -38.85
CA SER A 16 -18.07 -6.27 -38.71
C SER A 16 -17.55 -7.70 -38.50
N HIS A 17 -16.83 -7.96 -37.40
CA HIS A 17 -16.45 -9.31 -36.97
C HIS A 17 -16.05 -9.38 -35.48
N LEU A 18 -16.95 -9.00 -34.57
CA LEU A 18 -16.80 -9.35 -33.14
C LEU A 18 -17.70 -10.54 -32.83
N MET A 19 -17.14 -11.75 -32.93
CA MET A 19 -17.72 -12.91 -32.27
C MET A 19 -17.80 -12.62 -30.78
N ASN A 20 -19.02 -12.68 -30.24
CA ASN A 20 -19.30 -12.59 -28.81
C ASN A 20 -18.60 -13.76 -28.10
N LEU A 21 -17.39 -13.52 -27.58
CA LEU A 21 -16.58 -14.50 -26.85
C LEU A 21 -16.90 -14.47 -25.36
N THR A 22 -18.18 -14.32 -25.00
CA THR A 22 -18.62 -14.35 -23.61
C THR A 22 -18.59 -15.80 -23.13
N ARG A 23 -17.55 -16.19 -22.38
CA ARG A 23 -17.52 -17.48 -21.69
C ARG A 23 -18.26 -17.33 -20.36
N GLU A 24 -19.30 -18.14 -20.17
CA GLU A 24 -19.90 -18.34 -18.86
C GLU A 24 -18.91 -19.11 -17.97
N VAL A 25 -18.64 -18.60 -16.78
CA VAL A 25 -17.71 -19.19 -15.84
C VAL A 25 -18.44 -19.39 -14.52
N ASP A 26 -18.54 -20.64 -14.08
CA ASP A 26 -19.11 -20.98 -12.78
C ASP A 26 -18.07 -20.66 -11.67
N PHE A 27 -18.41 -19.68 -10.84
CA PHE A 27 -17.61 -19.30 -9.66
C PHE A 27 -17.89 -20.22 -8.44
N GLY A 28 -18.77 -21.21 -8.59
CA GLY A 28 -19.22 -22.09 -7.52
C GLY A 28 -20.18 -21.38 -6.55
N PRO A 29 -20.16 -21.70 -5.25
CA PRO A 29 -21.02 -21.05 -4.27
C PRO A 29 -20.74 -19.54 -4.19
N ILE A 30 -21.72 -18.76 -3.74
CA ILE A 30 -21.65 -17.29 -3.67
C ILE A 30 -20.41 -16.85 -2.84
N ARG A 31 -19.43 -16.23 -3.51
CA ARG A 31 -18.15 -15.77 -2.93
C ARG A 31 -17.89 -14.27 -3.09
N GLY A 32 -18.85 -13.49 -3.57
CA GLY A 32 -18.68 -12.06 -3.86
C GLY A 32 -18.02 -11.81 -5.22
N ARG A 33 -17.26 -10.72 -5.34
CA ARG A 33 -16.51 -10.38 -6.57
C ARG A 33 -15.22 -11.20 -6.65
N GLY A 34 -14.87 -11.65 -7.85
CA GLY A 34 -13.64 -12.40 -8.11
C GLY A 34 -13.09 -12.13 -9.50
N LEU A 35 -11.84 -12.55 -9.72
CA LEU A 35 -11.17 -12.52 -11.02
C LEU A 35 -11.19 -13.91 -11.64
N VAL A 36 -11.35 -13.98 -12.95
CA VAL A 36 -11.26 -15.22 -13.74
C VAL A 36 -10.29 -15.02 -14.88
N ALA A 37 -9.48 -16.05 -15.12
CA ALA A 37 -8.57 -16.09 -16.25
C ALA A 37 -9.36 -16.12 -17.57
N ALA A 38 -9.16 -15.10 -18.41
CA ALA A 38 -9.74 -15.06 -19.76
C ALA A 38 -8.97 -15.96 -20.75
N GLN A 39 -7.75 -16.37 -20.39
CA GLN A 39 -6.84 -17.16 -21.21
C GLN A 39 -6.06 -18.16 -20.35
N SER A 40 -5.39 -19.11 -20.98
CA SER A 40 -4.48 -20.03 -20.29
C SER A 40 -3.34 -19.26 -19.63
N ILE A 41 -3.00 -19.67 -18.41
CA ILE A 41 -1.91 -19.13 -17.59
C ILE A 41 -0.88 -20.25 -17.44
N ASN A 42 0.38 -19.95 -17.68
CA ASN A 42 1.50 -20.86 -17.46
C ASN A 42 2.16 -20.59 -16.11
N THR A 43 2.95 -21.55 -15.64
CA THR A 43 3.83 -21.35 -14.49
C THR A 43 4.75 -20.16 -14.76
N GLU A 44 4.97 -19.32 -13.75
CA GLU A 44 5.75 -18.07 -13.81
C GLU A 44 5.10 -16.89 -14.56
N ASP A 45 3.87 -17.02 -15.08
CA ASP A 45 3.17 -15.88 -15.67
C ASP A 45 2.84 -14.83 -14.59
N ILE A 46 3.23 -13.58 -14.84
CA ILE A 46 2.79 -12.43 -14.05
C ILE A 46 1.37 -12.06 -14.49
N LEU A 47 0.39 -12.25 -13.60
CA LEU A 47 -1.02 -11.97 -13.90
C LEU A 47 -1.32 -10.46 -13.95
N PHE A 48 -0.82 -9.73 -12.96
CA PHE A 48 -0.90 -8.28 -12.86
C PHE A 48 0.15 -7.76 -11.88
N THR A 49 0.49 -6.48 -12.04
CA THR A 49 1.30 -5.71 -11.10
C THR A 49 0.49 -4.49 -10.70
N GLU A 50 0.40 -4.23 -9.41
CA GLU A 50 -0.33 -3.07 -8.87
C GLU A 50 0.55 -2.34 -7.85
N ASP A 51 0.46 -1.02 -7.88
CA ASP A 51 0.97 -0.19 -6.80
C ASP A 51 -0.09 -0.10 -5.70
N PRO A 52 0.27 -0.28 -4.42
CA PRO A 52 -0.70 -0.15 -3.34
C PRO A 52 -1.22 1.28 -3.29
N LEU A 53 -2.54 1.46 -3.23
CA LEU A 53 -3.17 2.78 -3.06
C LEU A 53 -2.55 3.54 -1.89
N ILE A 54 -2.41 2.83 -0.76
CA ILE A 54 -1.72 3.27 0.46
C ILE A 54 -1.11 2.04 1.09
N CYS A 55 0.15 2.14 1.53
CA CYS A 55 0.78 1.15 2.40
C CYS A 55 1.31 1.83 3.66
N CYS A 56 1.66 1.07 4.70
CA CYS A 56 2.32 1.58 5.90
C CYS A 56 3.06 0.45 6.62
N GLN A 57 4.19 0.77 7.24
CA GLN A 57 4.92 -0.18 8.06
C GLN A 57 4.13 -0.49 9.34
N PHE A 58 4.21 -1.75 9.78
CA PHE A 58 3.69 -2.17 11.08
C PHE A 58 4.35 -1.43 12.24
N SER A 59 3.57 -1.20 13.30
CA SER A 59 3.99 -0.40 14.45
C SER A 59 5.13 -1.05 15.22
N TRP A 60 5.04 -2.36 15.46
CA TRP A 60 6.10 -3.11 16.12
C TRP A 60 7.36 -3.21 15.26
N ASN A 61 7.23 -3.33 13.93
CA ASN A 61 8.39 -3.32 13.04
C ASN A 61 9.17 -1.99 13.16
N LYS A 62 8.43 -0.87 13.16
CA LYS A 62 9.03 0.45 13.37
C LYS A 62 9.70 0.56 14.75
N LEU A 63 9.04 0.08 15.81
CA LEU A 63 9.57 0.08 17.17
C LEU A 63 10.84 -0.78 17.30
N TYR A 64 10.88 -1.94 16.65
CA TYR A 64 12.05 -2.84 16.64
C TYR A 64 13.14 -2.41 15.64
N GLY A 65 13.03 -1.21 15.07
CA GLY A 65 14.09 -0.59 14.27
C GLY A 65 14.23 -1.15 12.86
N TYR A 66 13.20 -1.79 12.31
CA TYR A 66 13.19 -2.14 10.88
C TYR A 66 13.16 -0.85 10.06
N LYS A 67 14.17 -0.65 9.22
CA LYS A 67 14.31 0.56 8.40
C LYS A 67 13.68 0.33 7.03
N ALA A 68 12.55 0.99 6.78
CA ALA A 68 11.83 0.92 5.51
C ALA A 68 11.46 2.33 5.02
N CYS A 69 11.38 2.51 3.71
CA CYS A 69 10.87 3.72 3.09
C CYS A 69 9.44 3.97 3.57
N ASP A 70 9.18 5.17 4.08
CA ASP A 70 7.85 5.51 4.60
C ASP A 70 6.79 5.60 3.47
N HIS A 71 7.17 5.53 2.19
CA HIS A 71 6.23 5.52 1.06
C HIS A 71 6.01 4.16 0.42
N CYS A 72 7.08 3.44 0.06
CA CYS A 72 6.99 2.19 -0.72
C CYS A 72 7.42 0.94 0.05
N LEU A 73 7.74 1.07 1.34
CA LEU A 73 8.24 0.00 2.21
C LEU A 73 9.53 -0.69 1.76
N ARG A 74 10.19 -0.20 0.70
CA ARG A 74 11.52 -0.67 0.30
C ARG A 74 12.49 -0.59 1.50
N PRO A 75 13.30 -1.63 1.76
CA PRO A 75 14.29 -1.59 2.82
C PRO A 75 15.24 -0.40 2.67
N LEU A 76 15.62 0.22 3.79
CA LEU A 76 16.61 1.30 3.85
C LEU A 76 17.94 0.85 4.47
N GLU A 77 18.02 -0.41 4.87
CA GLU A 77 19.24 -1.09 5.29
C GLU A 77 19.65 -2.09 4.20
N SER A 78 20.95 -2.36 4.10
CA SER A 78 21.46 -3.45 3.28
C SER A 78 21.02 -4.80 3.84
N SER A 79 21.05 -5.84 3.00
CA SER A 79 20.79 -7.21 3.44
C SER A 79 21.70 -7.62 4.61
N GLU A 80 22.96 -7.15 4.63
CA GLU A 80 23.91 -7.50 5.68
C GLU A 80 23.61 -6.77 6.99
N GLU A 81 23.34 -5.46 6.93
CA GLU A 81 22.89 -4.69 8.10
C GLU A 81 21.63 -5.27 8.71
N ASN A 82 20.67 -5.67 7.87
CA ASN A 82 19.44 -6.33 8.29
C ASN A 82 19.73 -7.62 9.09
N VAL A 83 20.56 -8.53 8.55
CA VAL A 83 20.89 -9.78 9.23
C VAL A 83 21.68 -9.53 10.52
N ARG A 84 22.65 -8.61 10.51
CA ARG A 84 23.40 -8.24 11.72
C ARG A 84 22.47 -7.72 12.82
N ARG A 85 21.50 -6.88 12.47
CA ARG A 85 20.49 -6.36 13.41
C ARG A 85 19.61 -7.48 13.95
N LEU A 86 19.10 -8.36 13.08
CA LEU A 86 18.19 -9.45 13.48
C LEU A 86 18.88 -10.53 14.33
N THR A 87 20.15 -10.80 14.06
CA THR A 87 20.94 -11.84 14.77
C THR A 87 21.70 -11.29 15.97
N ASN A 88 21.74 -9.97 16.15
CA ASN A 88 22.62 -9.27 17.08
C ASN A 88 24.09 -9.70 16.95
N ASN A 89 24.53 -10.00 15.72
CA ASN A 89 25.88 -10.43 15.41
C ASN A 89 26.56 -9.43 14.46
N PRO A 90 27.36 -8.48 14.97
CA PRO A 90 27.99 -7.45 14.13
C PRO A 90 29.08 -8.00 13.21
N THR A 91 29.61 -9.21 13.48
CA THR A 91 30.64 -9.84 12.64
C THR A 91 30.07 -10.75 11.56
N PHE A 92 28.74 -10.89 11.49
CA PHE A 92 28.09 -11.67 10.44
C PHE A 92 28.44 -11.11 9.05
N THR A 93 28.75 -12.00 8.12
CA THR A 93 28.98 -11.70 6.70
C THR A 93 28.02 -12.52 5.85
N LEU A 94 27.43 -11.90 4.82
CA LEU A 94 26.51 -12.61 3.94
C LEU A 94 27.25 -13.71 3.14
N PRO A 95 26.74 -14.95 3.09
CA PRO A 95 27.33 -16.01 2.28
C PRO A 95 27.30 -15.76 0.76
N TYR A 96 26.33 -14.98 0.27
CA TYR A 96 26.13 -14.65 -1.15
C TYR A 96 25.97 -13.14 -1.32
N SER A 97 27.07 -12.39 -1.18
CA SER A 97 27.04 -10.92 -1.18
C SER A 97 26.67 -10.32 -2.54
N GLU A 98 26.86 -11.05 -3.63
CA GLU A 98 26.47 -10.68 -4.99
C GLU A 98 24.95 -10.54 -5.19
N ALA A 99 24.15 -11.22 -4.37
CA ALA A 99 22.69 -11.16 -4.38
C ALA A 99 22.14 -10.17 -3.34
N SER A 100 23.02 -9.43 -2.65
CA SER A 100 22.60 -8.54 -1.57
C SER A 100 21.90 -7.29 -2.10
N PHE A 101 20.87 -6.87 -1.37
CA PHE A 101 20.26 -5.56 -1.58
C PHE A 101 21.07 -4.50 -0.83
N GLN A 102 21.25 -3.34 -1.47
CA GLN A 102 21.79 -2.15 -0.83
C GLN A 102 20.90 -0.94 -1.18
N CYS A 103 20.56 -0.16 -0.17
CA CYS A 103 19.88 1.11 -0.38
C CYS A 103 20.91 2.16 -0.80
N ASN A 104 20.77 2.71 -2.02
CA ASN A 104 21.74 3.66 -2.56
C ASN A 104 21.66 5.05 -1.93
N GLN A 105 20.50 5.43 -1.40
CA GLN A 105 20.27 6.75 -0.83
C GLN A 105 19.13 6.72 0.18
N ILE A 106 19.22 7.60 1.19
CA ILE A 106 18.14 7.88 2.12
C ILE A 106 17.89 9.38 2.07
N VAL A 107 16.64 9.75 1.77
CA VAL A 107 16.16 11.13 1.79
C VAL A 107 15.27 11.31 3.00
N GLN A 108 15.42 12.44 3.71
CA GLN A 108 14.63 12.75 4.89
C GLN A 108 13.66 13.88 4.61
N CYS A 109 12.46 13.79 5.18
CA CYS A 109 11.59 14.96 5.30
C CYS A 109 12.33 16.02 6.14
N PRO A 110 12.50 17.26 5.63
CA PRO A 110 13.25 18.29 6.35
C PRO A 110 12.56 18.74 7.64
N THR A 111 11.26 18.47 7.78
CA THR A 111 10.44 18.93 8.91
C THR A 111 10.39 17.90 10.03
N CYS A 112 10.16 16.61 9.72
CA CYS A 112 9.97 15.56 10.73
C CYS A 112 11.00 14.43 10.67
N LEU A 113 11.99 14.52 9.78
CA LEU A 113 13.08 13.54 9.60
C LEU A 113 12.66 12.12 9.22
N THR A 114 11.41 11.94 8.78
CA THR A 114 10.95 10.64 8.24
C THR A 114 11.77 10.25 7.00
N ASN A 115 12.19 8.99 6.93
CA ASN A 115 13.09 8.49 5.89
C ASN A 115 12.35 7.91 4.66
N TYR A 116 12.91 8.16 3.48
CA TYR A 116 12.44 7.70 2.18
C TYR A 116 13.62 7.17 1.36
N CYS A 117 13.38 6.22 0.46
CA CYS A 117 14.45 5.67 -0.39
C CYS A 117 14.83 6.55 -1.58
N SER A 118 14.11 7.66 -1.82
CA SER A 118 14.38 8.62 -2.89
C SER A 118 13.58 9.91 -2.70
N GLN A 119 13.99 10.97 -3.40
CA GLN A 119 13.23 12.23 -3.44
C GLN A 119 11.81 12.00 -4.02
N ASN A 120 11.68 11.17 -5.06
CA ASN A 120 10.38 10.84 -5.64
C ASN A 120 9.42 10.19 -4.63
N CYS A 121 9.92 9.32 -3.73
CA CYS A 121 9.10 8.74 -2.66
C CYS A 121 8.68 9.79 -1.62
N LEU A 122 9.57 10.72 -1.26
CA LEU A 122 9.23 11.83 -0.38
C LEU A 122 8.16 12.74 -1.02
N ASP A 123 8.35 13.13 -2.27
CA ASP A 123 7.42 14.01 -3.00
C ASP A 123 6.06 13.34 -3.17
N SER A 124 6.04 12.08 -3.60
CA SER A 124 4.80 11.31 -3.76
C SER A 124 4.05 11.16 -2.44
N ALA A 125 4.76 10.86 -1.35
CA ALA A 125 4.15 10.82 -0.03
C ALA A 125 3.62 12.21 0.40
N ALA A 126 4.39 13.28 0.18
CA ALA A 126 4.00 14.65 0.51
C ALA A 126 2.74 15.09 -0.23
N LEU A 127 2.64 14.81 -1.53
CA LEU A 127 1.46 15.05 -2.34
C LEU A 127 0.26 14.23 -1.85
N THR A 128 0.49 12.99 -1.43
CA THR A 128 -0.61 12.05 -1.14
C THR A 128 -1.17 12.19 0.27
N TYR A 129 -0.34 12.06 1.31
CA TYR A 129 -0.82 12.00 2.70
C TYR A 129 0.13 12.65 3.71
N HIS A 130 1.43 12.70 3.44
CA HIS A 130 2.44 13.10 4.42
C HIS A 130 2.31 14.57 4.82
N SER A 131 2.05 15.49 3.88
CA SER A 131 1.94 16.92 4.21
C SER A 131 0.86 17.22 5.24
N VAL A 132 -0.27 16.50 5.19
CA VAL A 132 -1.37 16.64 6.15
C VAL A 132 -1.00 16.07 7.53
N MET A 133 -0.18 15.03 7.57
CA MET A 133 0.23 14.33 8.80
C MET A 133 1.52 14.88 9.43
N CYS A 134 2.30 15.67 8.68
CA CYS A 134 3.63 16.08 9.08
C CYS A 134 3.54 17.14 10.18
N MET A 135 3.88 16.76 11.41
CA MET A 135 3.83 17.64 12.58
C MET A 135 5.19 18.21 12.98
N GLY A 136 6.21 18.06 12.12
CA GLY A 136 7.58 18.50 12.42
C GLY A 136 8.23 17.81 13.62
N LEU A 137 9.34 18.38 14.08
CA LEU A 137 10.00 17.98 15.32
C LEU A 137 9.25 18.61 16.49
N ILE A 138 8.29 17.87 17.06
CA ILE A 138 7.66 18.25 18.32
C ILE A 138 8.64 17.89 19.45
N GLU A 139 9.06 18.88 20.24
CA GLU A 139 10.06 18.71 21.32
C GLU A 139 9.56 17.80 22.46
N SER A 140 8.25 17.76 22.69
CA SER A 140 7.61 16.92 23.70
C SER A 140 6.96 15.68 23.08
N GLU A 141 7.42 14.49 23.47
CA GLU A 141 6.79 13.22 23.04
C GLU A 141 5.30 13.14 23.42
N ASN A 142 4.90 13.87 24.47
CA ASN A 142 3.54 13.95 24.97
C ASN A 142 2.64 14.92 24.19
N GLU A 143 3.13 15.57 23.14
CA GLU A 143 2.34 16.49 22.33
C GLU A 143 2.00 15.94 20.95
N ASN A 144 2.68 14.89 20.48
CA ASN A 144 2.38 14.28 19.18
C ASN A 144 1.20 13.30 19.27
N PRO A 145 -0.01 13.65 18.77
CA PRO A 145 -1.19 12.78 18.86
C PRO A 145 -1.02 11.47 18.07
N LEU A 146 -0.26 11.47 16.97
CA LEU A 146 -0.01 10.25 16.19
C LEU A 146 0.91 9.28 16.94
N LYS A 147 1.90 9.79 17.69
CA LYS A 147 2.74 8.96 18.56
C LYS A 147 1.94 8.36 19.71
N LYS A 148 1.03 9.13 20.33
CA LYS A 148 0.10 8.60 21.35
C LYS A 148 -0.79 7.50 20.78
N LEU A 149 -1.38 7.74 19.60
CA LEU A 149 -2.23 6.78 18.92
C LEU A 149 -1.48 5.46 18.64
N ASP A 150 -0.23 5.57 18.20
CA ASP A 150 0.65 4.43 17.94
C ASP A 150 0.97 3.62 19.21
N ILE A 151 1.25 4.30 20.33
CA ILE A 151 1.46 3.66 21.64
C ILE A 151 0.19 2.92 22.07
N ILE A 152 -0.97 3.58 21.99
CA ILE A 152 -2.27 2.98 22.36
C ILE A 152 -2.55 1.77 21.46
N TRP A 153 -2.33 1.87 20.15
CA TRP A 153 -2.53 0.75 19.22
C TRP A 153 -1.76 -0.50 19.65
N ARG A 154 -0.46 -0.34 19.97
CA ARG A 154 0.39 -1.45 20.43
C ARG A 154 -0.02 -2.05 21.78
N GLN A 155 -0.66 -1.26 22.67
CA GLN A 155 -1.17 -1.78 23.94
C GLN A 155 -2.34 -2.77 23.73
N PHE A 156 -3.12 -2.58 22.67
CA PHE A 156 -4.23 -3.48 22.33
C PHE A 156 -3.86 -4.58 21.31
N HIS A 157 -2.80 -4.37 20.52
CA HIS A 157 -2.38 -5.28 19.46
C HIS A 157 -0.93 -5.73 19.68
N TYR A 158 -0.76 -6.78 20.49
CA TYR A 158 0.53 -7.43 20.68
C TYR A 158 0.93 -8.24 19.42
N PRO A 159 2.22 -8.44 19.12
CA PRO A 159 2.64 -9.22 17.95
C PRO A 159 2.12 -10.67 17.96
N PRO A 160 1.92 -11.30 16.77
CA PRO A 160 2.09 -10.72 15.44
C PRO A 160 0.94 -9.77 15.06
N GLU A 161 1.28 -8.61 14.48
CA GLU A 161 0.26 -7.66 13.99
C GLU A 161 -0.39 -8.19 12.71
N SER A 162 -1.72 -8.08 12.63
CA SER A 162 -2.50 -8.27 11.40
C SER A 162 -2.79 -6.95 10.67
N GLY A 163 -2.35 -5.81 11.22
CA GLY A 163 -2.62 -4.48 10.68
C GLY A 163 -1.94 -3.38 11.49
N THR A 164 -2.03 -2.14 10.99
CA THR A 164 -1.51 -0.94 11.67
C THR A 164 -2.55 0.17 11.63
N ILE A 165 -2.69 0.90 12.74
CA ILE A 165 -3.56 2.08 12.80
C ILE A 165 -3.20 3.14 11.76
N PHE A 166 -1.92 3.22 11.39
CA PHE A 166 -1.44 4.23 10.45
C PHE A 166 -1.96 4.02 9.02
N LEU A 167 -2.47 2.83 8.67
CA LEU A 167 -3.16 2.67 7.40
C LEU A 167 -4.43 3.54 7.35
N LEU A 168 -5.22 3.53 8.43
CA LEU A 168 -6.42 4.37 8.56
C LEU A 168 -6.05 5.85 8.63
N VAL A 169 -4.98 6.18 9.36
CA VAL A 169 -4.48 7.57 9.42
C VAL A 169 -4.08 8.07 8.03
N ARG A 170 -3.36 7.26 7.24
CA ARG A 170 -2.98 7.63 5.87
C ARG A 170 -4.17 7.74 4.93
N ILE A 171 -5.17 6.87 5.05
CA ILE A 171 -6.42 6.99 4.29
C ILE A 171 -7.12 8.31 4.62
N ALA A 172 -7.27 8.64 5.91
CA ALA A 172 -7.86 9.91 6.32
C ALA A 172 -7.05 11.11 5.80
N ALA A 173 -5.73 11.05 5.89
CA ALA A 173 -4.85 12.09 5.38
C ALA A 173 -4.90 12.24 3.85
N ALA A 174 -5.05 11.15 3.11
CA ALA A 174 -5.27 11.18 1.66
C ALA A 174 -6.63 11.84 1.34
N CYS A 175 -7.70 11.49 2.05
CA CYS A 175 -8.99 12.18 1.90
C CYS A 175 -8.88 13.68 2.17
N LEU A 176 -8.15 14.08 3.22
CA LEU A 176 -7.92 15.49 3.53
C LEU A 176 -7.05 16.18 2.48
N SER A 177 -6.00 15.52 1.98
CA SER A 177 -5.17 16.04 0.89
C SER A 177 -5.98 16.24 -0.40
N ALA A 178 -6.90 15.33 -0.72
CA ALA A 178 -7.83 15.48 -1.84
C ALA A 178 -8.76 16.70 -1.64
N CYS A 179 -9.35 16.86 -0.45
CA CYS A 179 -10.33 17.91 -0.18
C CYS A 179 -9.71 19.31 0.00
N ILE A 180 -8.57 19.40 0.68
CA ILE A 180 -7.96 20.68 1.10
C ILE A 180 -6.90 21.13 0.09
N MET A 181 -6.10 20.19 -0.42
CA MET A 181 -4.97 20.50 -1.30
C MET A 181 -5.27 20.22 -2.78
N ALA A 182 -6.45 19.68 -3.11
CA ALA A 182 -6.83 19.25 -4.45
C ALA A 182 -5.77 18.34 -5.11
N SER A 183 -5.10 17.51 -4.30
CA SER A 183 -4.03 16.63 -4.78
C SER A 183 -4.57 15.56 -5.72
N SER A 184 -4.03 15.50 -6.95
CA SER A 184 -4.45 14.55 -7.98
C SER A 184 -4.26 13.07 -7.56
N PRO A 185 -3.10 12.64 -7.01
CA PRO A 185 -2.95 11.30 -6.46
C PRO A 185 -3.99 10.96 -5.39
N SER A 186 -4.27 11.90 -4.49
CA SER A 186 -5.23 11.72 -3.41
C SER A 186 -6.68 11.62 -3.91
N LEU A 187 -7.04 12.41 -4.93
CA LEU A 187 -8.35 12.32 -5.59
C LEU A 187 -8.55 10.94 -6.23
N HIS A 188 -7.51 10.39 -6.86
CA HIS A 188 -7.55 9.04 -7.43
C HIS A 188 -7.78 7.98 -6.35
N ILE A 189 -7.08 8.07 -5.21
CA ILE A 189 -7.27 7.15 -4.08
C ILE A 189 -8.71 7.23 -3.54
N VAL A 190 -9.24 8.44 -3.35
CA VAL A 190 -10.62 8.63 -2.87
C VAL A 190 -11.62 8.01 -3.85
N GLU A 191 -11.42 8.17 -5.15
CA GLU A 191 -12.27 7.57 -6.16
C GLU A 191 -12.20 6.03 -6.16
N ALA A 192 -11.00 5.45 -6.06
CA ALA A 192 -10.82 4.01 -5.94
C ALA A 192 -11.52 3.43 -4.68
N LEU A 193 -11.39 4.12 -3.54
CA LEU A 193 -12.04 3.70 -2.29
C LEU A 193 -13.57 3.77 -2.36
N LYS A 194 -14.15 4.77 -3.06
CA LYS A 194 -15.60 4.83 -3.30
C LYS A 194 -16.11 3.61 -4.07
N GLN A 195 -15.37 3.20 -5.10
CA GLN A 195 -15.74 2.03 -5.92
C GLN A 195 -15.65 0.72 -5.14
N PHE A 196 -14.74 0.64 -4.17
CA PHE A 196 -14.60 -0.53 -3.30
C PHE A 196 -15.87 -0.77 -2.46
N ILE A 197 -16.42 0.28 -1.85
CA ILE A 197 -17.54 0.20 -0.90
C ILE A 197 -18.91 0.11 -1.60
N SER A 198 -19.06 0.76 -2.76
CA SER A 198 -20.37 0.98 -3.39
C SER A 198 -20.96 -0.22 -4.16
N SER A 199 -20.37 -1.41 -4.03
CA SER A 199 -20.63 -2.55 -4.93
C SER A 199 -20.93 -3.87 -4.20
N THR A 200 -21.22 -3.83 -2.89
CA THR A 200 -21.56 -5.01 -2.08
C THR A 200 -23.07 -5.25 -1.92
N SER A 201 -23.94 -4.38 -2.44
CA SER A 201 -25.37 -4.61 -2.45
C SER A 201 -25.75 -5.64 -3.53
N ALA A 202 -25.85 -6.91 -3.12
CA ALA A 202 -26.71 -7.84 -3.84
C ALA A 202 -28.14 -7.25 -3.85
N PRO A 203 -28.82 -7.16 -5.00
CA PRO A 203 -30.24 -6.81 -4.99
C PRO A 203 -30.98 -7.85 -4.16
N THR A 204 -31.61 -7.42 -3.08
CA THR A 204 -32.59 -8.22 -2.34
C THR A 204 -33.74 -8.51 -3.29
N ASN A 205 -33.91 -9.78 -3.67
CA ASN A 205 -35.13 -10.26 -4.32
C ASN A 205 -36.30 -10.22 -3.35
#